data_AF-A0AAX3CNI1-F1
#
_entry.id   AF-A0AAX3CNI1-F1
#
_cell.length_a   1.000
_cell.length_b   1.000
_cell.length_c   1.000
_cell.angle_alpha   90.00
_cell.angle_beta   90.00
_cell.angle_gamma   90.00
#
_symmetry.space_group_name_H-M   'P 1'
#
loop_
_entity.id
_entity.type
_entity.pdbx_description
1 polymer ?
#
loop_
_entity_poly.entity_id
_entity_poly.type
_entity_poly.pdbx_seq_one_letter_code
_entity_poly.pdbx_strand_id
1 'polypeptide(L)' 'MPDTGNPLLPDGSFTRRQAEAIVAAYQNVTIEDDQSTHFRLVLRDREGQLLWRAWNFEPDTGFWFNRYLLSHGIPKR' A
#
# COMPACT_ATOMS: atom_id res chain seq x y z
N MET A 1 11.99 -14.67 -16.10
CA MET A 1 11.50 -14.47 -14.72
C MET A 1 10.78 -13.14 -14.76
N PRO A 2 9.52 -12.99 -14.32
CA PRO A 2 8.84 -11.72 -14.46
C PRO A 2 9.62 -10.69 -13.64
N ASP A 3 9.94 -9.58 -14.30
CA ASP A 3 10.78 -8.51 -13.82
C ASP A 3 10.40 -8.12 -12.38
N THR A 4 11.37 -8.13 -11.48
CA THR A 4 11.23 -7.84 -10.05
C THR A 4 10.99 -6.35 -9.81
N GLY A 5 9.94 -5.80 -10.42
CA GLY A 5 9.39 -4.49 -10.07
C GLY A 5 8.64 -4.60 -8.76
N ASN A 6 8.75 -3.58 -7.91
CA ASN A 6 7.94 -3.54 -6.71
C ASN A 6 6.45 -3.50 -7.09
N PRO A 7 5.59 -4.26 -6.40
CA PRO A 7 4.17 -4.32 -6.72
C PRO A 7 3.49 -2.96 -6.51
N LEU A 8 2.52 -2.66 -7.38
CA LEU A 8 1.65 -1.48 -7.32
C LEU A 8 0.18 -1.90 -7.22
N LEU A 9 -0.66 -1.01 -6.70
CA LEU A 9 -2.10 -1.19 -6.64
C LEU A 9 -2.76 -0.88 -8.00
N PRO A 10 -3.95 -1.41 -8.31
CA PRO A 10 -4.80 -0.86 -9.38
C PRO A 10 -5.17 0.59 -9.06
N ASP A 11 -5.50 1.41 -10.07
CA ASP A 11 -5.81 2.82 -9.83
C ASP A 11 -7.01 3.03 -8.88
N GLY A 12 -8.01 2.14 -8.93
CA GLY A 12 -9.19 2.19 -8.09
C GLY A 12 -9.06 1.46 -6.74
N SER A 13 -10.16 0.85 -6.31
CA SER A 13 -10.22 0.00 -5.11
C SER A 13 -9.28 -1.21 -5.24
N PHE A 14 -8.83 -1.74 -4.11
CA PHE A 14 -7.94 -2.89 -4.06
C PHE A 14 -8.42 -4.01 -3.13
N THR A 15 -7.95 -5.21 -3.41
CA THR A 15 -8.27 -6.43 -2.67
C THR A 15 -7.27 -6.67 -1.52
N ARG A 16 -7.65 -7.52 -0.56
CA ARG A 16 -6.73 -7.94 0.52
C ARG A 16 -5.45 -8.55 -0.03
N ARG A 17 -5.55 -9.41 -1.04
CA ARG A 17 -4.38 -10.04 -1.67
C ARG A 17 -3.41 -9.02 -2.29
N GLN A 18 -3.94 -7.97 -2.91
CA GLN A 18 -3.11 -6.87 -3.44
C GLN A 18 -2.44 -6.10 -2.31
N ALA A 19 -3.17 -5.76 -1.24
CA ALA A 19 -2.62 -5.09 -0.08
C ALA A 19 -1.52 -5.92 0.63
N GLU A 20 -1.73 -7.22 0.78
CA GLU A 20 -0.74 -8.16 1.32
C GLU A 20 0.52 -8.19 0.46
N ALA A 21 0.41 -8.14 -0.87
CA ALA A 21 1.56 -8.05 -1.76
C ALA A 21 2.35 -6.75 -1.56
N ILE A 22 1.68 -5.61 -1.37
CA ILE A 22 2.33 -4.34 -1.03
C ILE A 22 3.04 -4.44 0.33
N VAL A 23 2.35 -4.90 1.38
CA VAL A 23 2.95 -5.07 2.71
C VAL A 23 4.11 -6.06 2.70
N ALA A 24 4.05 -7.12 1.88
CA ALA A 24 5.13 -8.07 1.73
C ALA A 24 6.36 -7.45 1.02
N ALA A 25 6.14 -6.48 0.13
CA ALA A 25 7.22 -5.84 -0.62
C ALA A 25 7.82 -4.60 0.05
N TYR A 26 7.11 -3.95 0.98
CA TYR A 26 7.55 -2.69 1.58
C TYR A 26 7.61 -2.75 3.12
N GLN A 27 8.64 -2.15 3.70
CA GLN A 27 8.90 -2.15 5.14
C GLN A 27 7.99 -1.18 5.90
N ASN A 28 7.65 -0.07 5.25
CA ASN A 28 6.93 1.05 5.84
C ASN A 28 5.44 1.10 5.44
N VAL A 29 4.90 -0.01 4.96
CA VAL A 29 3.48 -0.16 4.63
C VAL A 29 2.83 -1.21 5.52
N THR A 30 1.69 -0.89 6.09
CA THR A 30 0.92 -1.76 6.98
C THR A 30 -0.55 -1.78 6.61
N ILE A 31 -1.22 -2.91 6.85
CA ILE A 31 -2.69 -2.98 6.88
C ILE A 31 -3.16 -2.59 8.29
N GLU A 32 -4.13 -1.69 8.37
CA GLU A 32 -4.72 -1.22 9.64
C GLU A 32 -6.24 -1.15 9.57
N ASP A 33 -6.86 -0.96 10.74
CA ASP A 33 -8.31 -0.89 10.93
C ASP A 33 -9.04 -2.03 10.20
N ASP A 34 -8.49 -3.24 10.30
CA ASP A 34 -8.95 -4.42 9.58
C ASP A 34 -10.27 -4.95 10.16
N GLN A 35 -11.37 -4.63 9.47
CA GLN A 35 -12.73 -5.10 9.72
C GLN A 35 -13.13 -6.22 8.76
N SER A 36 -12.19 -7.10 8.38
CA SER A 36 -12.33 -8.19 7.41
C SER A 36 -12.49 -7.70 5.96
N THR A 37 -13.61 -7.07 5.63
CA THR A 37 -13.92 -6.58 4.27
C THR A 37 -13.46 -5.15 4.04
N HIS A 38 -13.41 -4.34 5.11
CA HIS A 38 -12.93 -2.97 5.08
C HIS A 38 -11.64 -2.88 5.86
N PHE A 39 -10.60 -2.35 5.24
CA PHE A 39 -9.30 -2.16 5.84
C PHE A 39 -8.58 -1.05 5.10
N ARG A 40 -7.53 -0.48 5.68
CA ARG A 40 -6.73 0.54 5.02
C ARG A 40 -5.28 0.14 4.91
N LEU A 41 -4.64 0.56 3.82
CA LEU A 41 -3.19 0.61 3.76
C LEU A 41 -2.71 1.92 4.37
N VAL A 42 -1.65 1.83 5.15
CA VAL A 42 -0.99 2.97 5.78
C VAL A 42 0.48 2.96 5.41
N LEU A 43 0.93 4.08 4.84
CA LEU A 43 2.32 4.34 4.52
C LEU A 43 2.89 5.31 5.54
N ARG A 44 4.04 4.95 6.13
CA ARG A 44 4.76 5.78 7.10
C ARG A 44 6.15 6.15 6.60
N ASP A 45 6.72 7.22 7.15
CA ASP A 45 8.13 7.53 6.95
C ASP A 45 9.03 6.64 7.85
N ARG A 46 10.34 6.93 7.85
CA ARG A 46 11.32 6.21 8.67
C ARG A 46 11.17 6.46 10.16
N GLU A 47 10.53 7.56 10.55
CA GLU A 47 10.28 7.95 11.93
C GLU A 47 8.90 7.47 12.43
N GLY A 48 8.14 6.76 11.57
CA GLY A 48 6.83 6.22 11.88
C GLY A 48 5.68 7.22 11.73
N GLN A 49 5.93 8.41 11.17
CA GLN A 49 4.87 9.39 10.92
C GLN A 49 4.02 8.97 9.72
N LEU A 50 2.73 9.26 9.80
CA LEU A 50 1.78 8.96 8.73
C LEU A 50 2.08 9.85 7.51
N LEU A 51 2.45 9.22 6.39
CA LEU A 51 2.58 9.90 5.10
C LEU A 51 1.27 9.86 4.33
N TRP A 52 0.65 8.68 4.24
CA TRP A 52 -0.60 8.49 3.52
C TRP A 52 -1.39 7.29 4.03
N ARG A 53 -2.71 7.31 3.81
CA ARG A 53 -3.59 6.17 4.04
C ARG A 53 -4.67 6.08 2.97
N ALA A 54 -5.09 4.86 2.68
CA ALA A 54 -6.06 4.54 1.64
C ALA A 54 -6.98 3.43 2.13
N TRP A 55 -8.30 3.65 2.16
CA TRP A 55 -9.26 2.57 2.41
C TRP A 55 -9.40 1.71 1.16
N ASN A 56 -9.51 0.40 1.33
CA ASN A 56 -9.51 -0.56 0.21
C ASN A 56 -10.66 -0.37 -0.79
N PHE A 57 -11.77 0.25 -0.37
CA PHE A 57 -12.98 0.46 -1.19
C PHE A 57 -13.09 1.87 -1.79
N GLU A 58 -12.21 2.80 -1.42
CA GLU A 58 -12.28 4.18 -1.93
C GLU A 58 -12.02 4.22 -3.45
N PRO A 59 -12.78 5.04 -4.21
CA PRO A 59 -12.47 5.26 -5.62
C PRO A 59 -11.11 5.95 -5.76
N ASP A 60 -10.37 5.59 -6.80
CA ASP A 60 -9.05 6.16 -7.16
C ASP A 60 -7.97 6.09 -6.07
N THR A 61 -8.19 5.28 -5.04
CA THR A 61 -7.33 5.23 -3.86
C THR A 61 -5.96 4.64 -4.18
N GLY A 62 -5.90 3.63 -5.06
CA GLY A 62 -4.65 3.02 -5.48
C GLY A 62 -3.82 3.94 -6.36
N PHE A 63 -4.44 4.80 -7.19
CA PHE A 63 -3.75 5.80 -7.99
C PHE A 63 -2.93 6.76 -7.10
N TRP A 64 -3.57 7.34 -6.08
CA TRP A 64 -2.88 8.24 -5.15
C TRP A 64 -1.88 7.50 -4.28
N PHE A 65 -2.25 6.33 -3.75
CA PHE A 65 -1.36 5.54 -2.91
C PHE A 65 -0.08 5.14 -3.64
N ASN A 66 -0.16 4.74 -4.92
CA ASN A 66 1.00 4.40 -5.74
C ASN A 66 1.98 5.57 -5.90
N ARG A 67 1.49 6.81 -6.01
CA ARG A 67 2.38 7.99 -6.11
C ARG A 67 3.23 8.17 -4.85
N TYR A 68 2.61 8.06 -3.68
CA TYR A 68 3.34 8.11 -2.41
C TYR A 68 4.26 6.90 -2.23
N LEU A 69 3.81 5.72 -2.65
CA LEU A 69 4.59 4.49 -2.57
C LEU A 69 5.85 4.54 -3.46
N LEU A 70 5.76 5.11 -4.67
CA LEU A 70 6.89 5.29 -5.57
C LEU A 70 7.92 6.31 -5.05
N SER A 71 7.47 7.35 -4.34
CA SER A 71 8.35 8.38 -3.79
C SER A 71 8.94 8.04 -2.42
N HIS A 72 8.19 7.32 -1.57
CA HIS A 72 8.54 7.11 -0.15
C HIS A 72 8.53 5.65 0.29
N GLY A 73 8.16 4.72 -0.58
CA GLY A 73 8.16 3.29 -0.26
C GLY A 73 9.59 2.79 -0.02
N ILE A 74 9.78 2.09 1.10
CA ILE A 74 11.05 1.46 1.47
C ILE A 74 10.95 -0.03 1.16
N PRO A 75 11.61 -0.54 0.12
CA PRO A 75 11.51 -1.95 -0.26
C PRO A 75 12.05 -2.86 0.86
N LYS A 76 11.39 -4.00 1.08
CA LYS A 76 11.94 -5.11 1.86
C LYS A 76 13.07 -5.74 1.05
N ARG A 77 14.24 -5.88 1.67
CA ARG A 77 15.40 -6.57 1.10
C ARG A 77 15.29 -8.06 1.31
#